data_AF-A0A7K0VHS6-F1
#
_entry.id   AF-A0A7K0VHS6-F1
#
_cell.length_a   1.000
_cell.length_b   1.000
_cell.length_c   1.000
_cell.angle_alpha   90.00
_cell.angle_beta   90.00
_cell.angle_gamma   90.00
#
_symmetry.space_group_name_H-M   'P 1'
#
loop_
_entity.id
_entity.type
_entity.pdbx_description
1 polymer ?
#
loop_
_entity_poly.entity_id
_entity_poly.type
_entity_poly.pdbx_seq_one_letter_code
_entity_poly.pdbx_strand_id
1 'polypeptide(L)'
;MHAHLKTLNISIAAALLISVLSISPSGATPISNDSTLSAFPNTSNVSQPLSVVELPVPTMARVLDHLAAIPALTPRQRKVARVAVLRKRIAILGRKQVGDTYRAGSSGPNAFDCSGLTRYVFKQVTGLDLPHYSGAQYKMARKISRKNAQPGDLVFYLRGSAHHVGLYLGNGKMVHAVGRGKKVRIQPIFGPWYSRHFTGLGRVLPA
;
A
#
# COMPACT_ATOMS: atom_id res chain seq x y z
N MET A 1 11.72 51.16 -3.66
CA MET A 1 12.32 49.91 -4.17
C MET A 1 11.61 48.75 -3.51
N HIS A 2 10.56 48.24 -4.17
CA HIS A 2 9.65 47.22 -3.63
C HIS A 2 10.15 45.81 -4.01
N ALA A 3 10.44 44.97 -3.01
CA ALA A 3 10.78 43.56 -3.20
C ALA A 3 9.51 42.72 -3.24
N HIS A 4 9.23 42.08 -4.38
CA HIS A 4 8.10 41.20 -4.57
C HIS A 4 8.58 39.91 -5.24
N LEU A 5 8.88 38.87 -4.46
CA LEU A 5 9.10 37.52 -4.96
C LEU A 5 8.25 36.54 -4.13
N LYS A 6 7.07 36.24 -4.67
CA LYS A 6 6.21 35.14 -4.24
C LYS A 6 6.88 33.83 -4.65
N THR A 7 7.13 32.94 -3.69
CA THR A 7 7.66 31.59 -3.93
C THR A 7 6.62 30.73 -4.63
N LEU A 8 7.02 30.16 -5.77
CA LEU A 8 6.20 29.42 -6.73
C LEU A 8 6.15 27.93 -6.36
N ASN A 9 4.92 27.43 -6.17
CA ASN A 9 4.41 26.06 -6.23
C ASN A 9 5.39 24.88 -6.29
N ILE A 10 5.51 24.19 -5.15
CA ILE A 10 6.02 22.81 -5.04
C ILE A 10 4.96 21.85 -5.59
N SER A 11 4.98 21.55 -6.89
CA SER A 11 4.09 20.54 -7.50
C SER A 11 4.71 19.91 -8.75
N ILE A 12 5.84 19.21 -8.64
CA ILE A 12 6.34 18.35 -9.75
C ILE A 12 6.86 16.97 -9.30
N ALA A 13 7.20 16.72 -8.03
CA ALA A 13 7.96 15.50 -7.68
C ALA A 13 7.14 14.25 -7.26
N ALA A 14 5.83 14.16 -7.52
CA ALA A 14 4.99 13.04 -7.04
C ALA A 14 4.48 12.08 -8.13
N ALA A 15 4.84 12.25 -9.40
CA ALA A 15 4.18 11.54 -10.51
C ALA A 15 5.00 10.43 -11.22
N LEU A 16 6.19 10.05 -10.74
CA LEU A 16 6.88 8.86 -11.29
C LEU A 16 7.05 7.78 -10.22
N LEU A 17 6.71 6.54 -10.62
CA LEU A 17 6.86 5.24 -9.92
C LEU A 17 5.66 4.68 -9.13
N ILE A 18 4.49 4.54 -9.77
CA ILE A 18 3.67 3.31 -9.65
C ILE A 18 2.91 3.07 -10.96
N SER A 19 3.49 2.31 -11.90
CA SER A 19 2.73 1.72 -13.01
C SER A 19 3.57 0.65 -13.72
N VAL A 20 3.63 -0.57 -13.17
CA VAL A 20 3.69 -1.81 -13.96
C VAL A 20 3.15 -2.95 -13.09
N LEU A 21 2.42 -3.89 -13.71
CA LEU A 21 1.76 -5.09 -13.20
C LEU A 21 0.34 -4.93 -12.62
N SER A 22 -0.61 -4.70 -13.51
CA SER A 22 -1.95 -5.32 -13.47
C SER A 22 -2.39 -5.64 -14.90
N ILE A 23 -1.90 -6.75 -15.47
CA ILE A 23 -2.54 -7.36 -16.64
C ILE A 23 -3.50 -8.41 -16.09
N SER A 24 -4.79 -8.09 -16.12
CA SER A 24 -5.87 -9.07 -15.97
C SER A 24 -6.22 -9.62 -17.35
N PRO A 25 -6.40 -10.95 -17.54
CA PRO A 25 -6.96 -11.46 -18.78
C PRO A 25 -8.48 -11.23 -18.77
N SER A 26 -8.99 -10.52 -19.78
CA SER A 26 -10.41 -10.28 -19.99
C SER A 26 -10.95 -11.25 -21.04
N GLY A 27 -12.02 -11.97 -20.68
CA GLY A 27 -13.12 -12.35 -21.57
C GLY A 27 -12.87 -13.46 -22.59
N ALA A 28 -13.09 -14.71 -22.19
CA ALA A 28 -13.58 -15.75 -23.09
C ALA A 28 -15.11 -15.81 -22.95
N THR A 29 -15.84 -15.66 -24.06
CA THR A 29 -17.26 -16.04 -24.17
C THR A 29 -17.39 -17.13 -25.23
N PRO A 30 -18.31 -18.10 -25.05
CA PRO A 30 -18.43 -19.26 -25.94
C PRO A 30 -19.28 -18.93 -27.19
N ILE A 31 -18.99 -19.65 -28.27
CA ILE A 31 -19.62 -19.54 -29.59
C ILE A 31 -20.78 -20.55 -29.70
N SER A 32 -21.76 -20.20 -30.55
CA SER A 32 -22.75 -21.05 -31.28
C SER A 32 -24.12 -21.17 -30.58
N ASN A 33 -25.29 -21.13 -31.23
CA ASN A 33 -25.67 -21.28 -32.64
C ASN A 33 -27.18 -20.95 -32.81
N ASP A 34 -27.60 -20.22 -33.85
CA ASP A 34 -28.87 -20.49 -34.54
C ASP A 34 -28.88 -19.91 -35.97
N SER A 35 -29.61 -20.57 -36.85
CA SER A 35 -29.59 -20.48 -38.30
C SER A 35 -30.88 -19.87 -38.83
N THR A 36 -30.84 -18.72 -39.51
CA THR A 36 -31.83 -18.37 -40.54
C THR A 36 -31.24 -17.41 -41.56
N LEU A 37 -31.27 -17.84 -42.83
CA LEU A 37 -30.94 -17.12 -44.05
C LEU A 37 -31.92 -15.96 -44.29
N SER A 38 -31.44 -14.78 -44.67
CA SER A 38 -31.93 -14.02 -45.85
C SER A 38 -31.36 -12.59 -45.94
N ALA A 39 -31.05 -12.21 -47.19
CA ALA A 39 -30.91 -10.85 -47.72
C ALA A 39 -29.66 -10.01 -47.34
N PHE A 40 -28.66 -10.07 -48.23
CA PHE A 40 -27.75 -8.94 -48.46
C PHE A 40 -28.47 -7.86 -49.29
N PRO A 41 -28.17 -6.58 -49.05
CA PRO A 41 -27.61 -5.83 -50.16
C PRO A 41 -26.22 -5.30 -49.82
N ASN A 42 -25.39 -5.39 -50.85
CA ASN A 42 -24.01 -4.95 -50.90
C ASN A 42 -23.99 -3.41 -50.97
N THR A 43 -23.39 -2.75 -49.97
CA THR A 43 -22.86 -1.39 -50.14
C THR A 43 -21.39 -1.41 -49.76
N SER A 44 -20.57 -1.60 -50.78
CA SER A 44 -19.19 -1.12 -50.82
C SER A 44 -19.12 0.30 -50.26
N ASN A 45 -18.32 0.50 -49.22
CA ASN A 45 -17.40 1.63 -49.01
C ASN A 45 -17.25 2.02 -47.52
N VAL A 46 -16.40 1.30 -46.78
CA VAL A 46 -15.61 1.90 -45.69
C VAL A 46 -14.25 1.19 -45.64
N SER A 47 -13.40 1.48 -46.62
CA SER A 47 -11.96 1.20 -46.52
C SER A 47 -11.28 2.44 -45.95
N GLN A 48 -11.26 2.57 -44.63
CA GLN A 48 -10.19 3.31 -43.95
C GLN A 48 -9.53 2.35 -42.98
N PRO A 49 -8.29 1.89 -43.23
CA PRO A 49 -7.55 1.21 -42.19
C PRO A 49 -7.34 2.19 -41.04
N LEU A 50 -7.64 1.77 -39.82
CA LEU A 50 -7.19 2.46 -38.61
C LEU A 50 -5.68 2.68 -38.77
N SER A 51 -5.28 3.95 -38.88
CA SER A 51 -3.88 4.32 -38.79
C SER A 51 -3.40 3.94 -37.39
N VAL A 52 -2.83 2.75 -37.26
CA VAL A 52 -2.03 2.37 -36.10
C VAL A 52 -0.91 3.40 -36.07
N VAL A 53 -1.00 4.37 -35.16
CA VAL A 53 0.13 5.24 -34.85
C VAL A 53 1.16 4.33 -34.19
N GLU A 54 2.04 3.78 -35.02
CA GLU A 54 3.19 3.02 -34.57
C GLU A 54 4.10 4.01 -33.86
N LEU A 55 3.93 4.12 -32.54
CA LEU A 55 4.79 4.96 -31.72
C LEU A 55 6.23 4.48 -31.97
N PRO A 56 7.15 5.38 -32.38
CA PRO A 56 8.50 4.97 -32.72
C PRO A 56 9.12 4.29 -31.50
N VAL A 57 9.41 2.99 -31.64
CA VAL A 57 10.17 2.25 -30.63
C VAL A 57 11.49 3.00 -30.46
N PRO A 58 11.81 3.49 -29.26
CA PRO A 58 13.02 4.27 -29.08
C PRO A 58 14.21 3.42 -29.48
N THR A 59 15.07 3.98 -30.32
CA THR A 59 16.33 3.31 -30.70
C THR A 59 17.14 3.01 -29.44
N MET A 60 17.95 1.94 -29.48
CA MET A 60 18.79 1.57 -28.33
C MET A 60 19.68 2.72 -27.85
N ALA A 61 20.16 3.58 -28.76
CA ALA A 61 20.89 4.79 -28.41
C ALA A 61 20.04 5.77 -27.58
N ARG A 62 18.79 5.98 -27.96
CA ARG A 62 17.85 6.86 -27.25
C ARG A 62 17.40 6.26 -25.91
N VAL A 63 17.29 4.94 -25.81
CA VAL A 63 17.09 4.24 -24.53
C VAL A 63 18.31 4.43 -23.63
N LEU A 64 19.53 4.28 -24.15
CA LEU A 64 20.77 4.46 -23.39
C LEU A 64 20.97 5.91 -22.95
N ASP A 65 20.68 6.89 -23.81
CA ASP A 65 20.70 8.32 -23.45
C ASP A 65 19.66 8.65 -22.37
N HIS A 66 18.46 8.08 -22.47
CA HIS A 66 17.42 8.30 -21.48
C HIS A 66 17.72 7.62 -20.15
N LEU A 67 18.36 6.45 -20.16
CA LEU A 67 18.88 5.75 -18.98
C LEU A 67 20.06 6.49 -18.35
N ALA A 68 20.96 7.05 -19.16
CA ALA A 68 22.07 7.89 -18.71
C ALA A 68 21.58 9.24 -18.14
N ALA A 69 20.44 9.73 -18.62
CA ALA A 69 19.80 10.95 -18.15
C ALA A 69 18.92 10.78 -16.89
N ILE A 70 18.77 9.56 -16.35
CA ILE A 70 18.12 9.37 -15.04
C ILE A 70 19.09 9.85 -13.95
N PRO A 71 18.82 10.98 -13.27
CA PRO A 71 19.71 11.41 -12.20
C PRO A 71 19.78 10.32 -11.13
N ALA A 72 21.00 9.89 -10.80
CA ALA A 72 21.22 8.96 -9.70
C ALA A 72 20.58 9.54 -8.43
N LEU A 73 19.64 8.80 -7.83
CA LEU A 73 18.93 9.24 -6.63
C LEU A 73 19.93 9.69 -5.56
N THR A 74 19.72 10.86 -4.96
CA THR A 74 20.51 11.32 -3.81
C THR A 74 20.45 10.28 -2.67
N PRO A 75 21.45 10.24 -1.77
CA PRO A 75 21.41 9.34 -0.60
C PRO A 75 20.12 9.44 0.21
N ARG A 76 19.59 10.67 0.36
CA ARG A 76 18.30 10.92 1.03
C ARG A 76 17.14 10.27 0.30
N GLN A 77 17.03 10.44 -1.02
CA GLN A 77 15.97 9.82 -1.81
C GLN A 77 16.04 8.28 -1.76
N ARG A 78 17.24 7.70 -1.84
CA ARG A 78 17.42 6.24 -1.69
C ARG A 78 16.94 5.74 -0.33
N LYS A 79 17.26 6.46 0.75
CA LYS A 79 16.80 6.13 2.10
C LYS A 79 15.27 6.16 2.20
N VAL A 80 14.63 7.22 1.71
CA VAL A 80 13.16 7.38 1.70
C VAL A 80 12.52 6.23 0.92
N ALA A 81 13.03 5.93 -0.27
CA ALA A 81 12.51 4.85 -1.12
C ALA A 81 12.67 3.48 -0.43
N ARG A 82 13.83 3.21 0.17
CA ARG A 82 14.06 1.97 0.94
C ARG A 82 13.07 1.82 2.09
N VAL A 83 12.85 2.87 2.88
CA VAL A 83 11.87 2.81 3.98
C VAL A 83 10.45 2.59 3.45
N ALA A 84 10.06 3.25 2.36
CA ALA A 84 8.76 3.04 1.75
C ALA A 84 8.55 1.57 1.34
N VAL A 85 9.58 0.92 0.78
CA VAL A 85 9.56 -0.52 0.44
C VAL A 85 9.41 -1.38 1.70
N LEU A 86 10.21 -1.13 2.75
CA LEU A 86 10.14 -1.89 4.00
C LEU A 86 8.74 -1.80 4.64
N ARG A 87 8.16 -0.61 4.66
CA ARG A 87 6.83 -0.37 5.21
C ARG A 87 5.72 -1.09 4.43
N LYS A 88 5.82 -1.10 3.09
CA LYS A 88 4.93 -1.92 2.24
C LYS A 88 5.08 -3.42 2.55
N ARG A 89 6.32 -3.92 2.68
CA ARG A 89 6.59 -5.32 3.04
C ARG A 89 6.01 -5.70 4.40
N ILE A 90 6.15 -4.83 5.41
CA ILE A 90 5.51 -5.01 6.73
C ILE A 90 4.00 -5.18 6.59
N ALA A 91 3.33 -4.28 5.85
CA ALA A 91 1.89 -4.34 5.63
C ALA A 91 1.46 -5.61 4.88
N ILE A 92 2.23 -6.03 3.87
CA ILE A 92 1.99 -7.28 3.12
C ILE A 92 2.12 -8.49 4.04
N LEU A 93 3.19 -8.56 4.85
CA LEU A 93 3.40 -9.68 5.76
C LEU A 93 2.32 -9.75 6.83
N GLY A 94 1.90 -8.62 7.40
CA GLY A 94 0.79 -8.58 8.34
C GLY A 94 -0.53 -9.05 7.71
N ARG A 95 -0.79 -8.69 6.45
CA ARG A 95 -1.95 -9.19 5.71
C ARG A 95 -1.90 -10.70 5.50
N LYS A 96 -0.72 -11.30 5.31
CA LYS A 96 -0.57 -12.76 5.18
C LYS A 96 -0.98 -13.52 6.45
N GLN A 97 -1.00 -12.87 7.61
CA GLN A 97 -1.39 -13.50 8.88
C GLN A 97 -2.91 -13.53 9.09
N VAL A 98 -3.72 -13.01 8.15
CA VAL A 98 -5.18 -13.07 8.26
C VAL A 98 -5.64 -14.51 8.30
N GLY A 99 -6.42 -14.86 9.33
CA GLY A 99 -6.87 -16.24 9.59
C GLY A 99 -6.11 -16.93 10.73
N ASP A 100 -4.95 -16.44 11.12
CA ASP A 100 -4.19 -16.99 12.25
C ASP A 100 -4.92 -16.78 13.58
N THR A 101 -4.72 -17.71 14.50
CA THR A 101 -5.47 -17.74 15.76
C THR A 101 -4.98 -16.65 16.71
N TYR A 102 -5.90 -15.99 17.41
CA TYR A 102 -5.50 -15.16 18.55
C TYR A 102 -5.05 -16.03 19.72
N ARG A 103 -3.86 -15.76 20.26
CA ARG A 103 -3.39 -16.34 21.54
C ARG A 103 -2.66 -15.28 22.34
N ALA A 104 -3.09 -15.04 23.58
CA ALA A 104 -2.44 -14.06 24.46
C ALA A 104 -0.96 -14.42 24.66
N GLY A 105 -0.07 -13.41 24.60
CA GLY A 105 1.38 -13.59 24.74
C GLY A 105 2.07 -14.18 23.51
N SER A 106 1.35 -14.47 22.42
CA SER A 106 1.94 -15.09 21.23
C SER A 106 2.40 -14.07 20.19
N SER A 107 3.48 -14.41 19.49
CA SER A 107 4.17 -13.57 18.50
C SER A 107 4.57 -14.35 17.24
N GLY A 108 3.75 -15.33 16.85
CA GLY A 108 3.86 -16.06 15.58
C GLY A 108 4.54 -17.44 15.64
N PRO A 109 4.72 -18.07 14.46
CA PRO A 109 4.19 -17.62 13.17
C PRO A 109 2.70 -17.93 12.99
N ASN A 110 2.10 -18.84 13.78
CA ASN A 110 0.73 -19.33 13.52
C ASN A 110 -0.33 -18.81 14.52
N ALA A 111 0.09 -18.02 15.49
CA ALA A 111 -0.79 -17.42 16.49
C ALA A 111 -0.22 -16.11 17.00
N PHE A 112 -1.10 -15.13 17.24
CA PHE A 112 -0.70 -13.78 17.63
C PHE A 112 -1.60 -13.18 18.70
N ASP A 113 -1.04 -12.37 19.60
CA ASP A 113 -1.79 -11.25 20.18
C ASP A 113 -1.57 -9.96 19.38
N CYS A 114 -2.23 -8.87 19.78
CA CYS A 114 -2.20 -7.63 19.02
C CYS A 114 -0.78 -7.07 18.83
N SER A 115 -0.01 -7.00 19.92
CA SER A 115 1.37 -6.51 19.92
C SER A 115 2.38 -7.52 19.40
N GLY A 116 2.10 -8.80 19.54
CA GLY A 116 2.90 -9.89 19.00
C GLY A 116 2.85 -9.94 17.48
N LEU A 117 1.69 -9.65 16.86
CA LEU A 117 1.56 -9.51 15.41
C LEU A 117 2.46 -8.40 14.86
N THR A 118 2.40 -7.20 15.46
CA THR A 118 3.22 -6.06 15.00
C THR A 118 4.71 -6.33 15.26
N ARG A 119 5.06 -6.87 16.43
CA ARG A 119 6.43 -7.30 16.74
C ARG A 119 6.97 -8.28 15.70
N TYR A 120 6.20 -9.32 15.37
CA TYR A 120 6.58 -10.32 14.40
C TYR A 120 6.88 -9.70 13.03
N VAL A 121 5.97 -8.90 12.47
CA VAL A 121 6.17 -8.37 11.12
C VAL A 121 7.33 -7.39 11.02
N PHE A 122 7.59 -6.60 12.07
CA PHE A 122 8.74 -5.70 12.13
C PHE A 122 10.05 -6.48 12.27
N LYS A 123 10.08 -7.48 13.14
CA LYS A 123 11.26 -8.35 13.31
C LYS A 123 11.61 -9.08 12.01
N GLN A 124 10.62 -9.63 11.31
CA GLN A 124 10.84 -10.36 10.05
C GLN A 124 11.32 -9.46 8.91
N VAL A 125 10.81 -8.24 8.80
CA VAL A 125 11.12 -7.37 7.64
C VAL A 125 12.35 -6.50 7.87
N THR A 126 12.60 -6.06 9.11
CA THR A 126 13.67 -5.09 9.40
C THR A 126 14.65 -5.55 10.47
N GLY A 127 14.42 -6.69 11.13
CA GLY A 127 15.18 -7.12 12.31
C GLY A 127 14.87 -6.30 13.57
N LEU A 128 13.92 -5.36 13.52
CA LEU A 128 13.60 -4.51 14.67
C LEU A 128 12.65 -5.24 15.62
N ASP A 129 13.11 -5.47 16.85
CA ASP A 129 12.32 -6.18 17.85
C ASP A 129 11.48 -5.21 18.68
N LEU A 130 10.19 -5.11 18.36
CA LEU A 130 9.29 -4.21 19.10
C LEU A 130 8.97 -4.80 20.50
N PRO A 131 8.72 -3.94 21.51
CA PRO A 131 8.19 -4.40 22.79
C PRO A 131 6.93 -5.25 22.61
N HIS A 132 6.80 -6.34 23.37
CA HIS A 132 5.59 -7.18 23.39
C HIS A 132 4.50 -6.55 24.28
N TYR A 133 4.27 -5.25 24.09
CA TYR A 133 3.25 -4.48 24.80
C TYR A 133 2.86 -3.28 23.94
N SER A 134 1.57 -3.18 23.61
CA SER A 134 1.03 -2.14 22.72
C SER A 134 1.26 -0.72 23.25
N GLY A 135 1.21 -0.52 24.57
CA GLY A 135 1.50 0.78 25.19
C GLY A 135 2.96 1.21 25.03
N ALA A 136 3.90 0.28 25.13
CA ALA A 136 5.32 0.57 24.88
C ALA A 136 5.58 0.82 23.39
N GLN A 137 4.94 0.06 22.49
CA GLN A 137 4.97 0.34 21.06
C GLN A 137 4.42 1.73 20.75
N TYR A 138 3.34 2.13 21.42
CA TYR A 138 2.80 3.48 21.29
C TYR A 138 3.84 4.51 21.72
N LYS A 139 4.39 4.42 22.93
CA LYS A 139 5.39 5.38 23.43
C LYS A 139 6.60 5.52 22.49
N MET A 140 7.09 4.41 21.93
CA MET A 140 8.20 4.40 20.99
C MET A 140 7.85 5.04 19.62
N ALA A 141 6.61 4.91 19.16
CA ALA A 141 6.22 5.37 17.83
C ALA A 141 6.04 6.89 17.76
N ARG A 142 6.57 7.51 16.70
CA ARG A 142 6.33 8.92 16.38
C ARG A 142 4.86 9.14 16.05
N LYS A 143 4.20 10.06 16.74
CA LYS A 143 2.77 10.35 16.48
C LYS A 143 2.60 10.98 15.11
N ILE A 144 1.57 10.53 14.40
CA ILE A 144 1.23 11.06 13.08
C ILE A 144 -0.26 11.38 12.99
N SER A 145 -0.59 12.37 12.17
CA SER A 145 -1.97 12.66 11.80
C SER A 145 -2.50 11.62 10.81
N ARG A 146 -3.83 11.51 10.73
CA ARG A 146 -4.51 10.58 9.81
C ARG A 146 -4.13 10.83 8.35
N LYS A 147 -4.03 12.11 7.94
CA LYS A 147 -3.62 12.51 6.58
C LYS A 147 -2.21 12.03 6.20
N ASN A 148 -1.36 11.79 7.20
CA ASN A 148 0.00 11.34 6.99
C ASN A 148 0.16 9.83 7.14
N ALA A 149 -0.90 9.08 7.45
CA ALA A 149 -0.84 7.63 7.65
C ALA A 149 -0.51 6.92 6.33
N GLN A 150 0.45 6.00 6.37
CA GLN A 150 0.81 5.18 5.21
C GLN A 150 0.98 3.71 5.67
N PRO A 151 0.85 2.73 4.77
CA PRO A 151 1.01 1.32 5.11
C PRO A 151 2.26 1.07 5.97
N GLY A 152 2.15 0.17 6.95
CA GLY A 152 3.21 -0.11 7.91
C GLY A 152 3.26 0.83 9.13
N ASP A 153 2.42 1.88 9.19
CA ASP A 153 2.17 2.60 10.44
C ASP A 153 1.32 1.75 11.40
N LEU A 154 1.37 2.08 12.69
CA LEU A 154 0.61 1.42 13.75
C LEU A 154 -0.61 2.25 14.16
N VAL A 155 -1.72 1.57 14.46
CA VAL A 155 -2.98 2.16 14.90
C VAL A 155 -3.27 1.71 16.33
N PHE A 156 -3.56 2.64 17.22
CA PHE A 156 -3.69 2.36 18.65
C PHE A 156 -5.07 2.70 19.18
N TYR A 157 -5.56 1.85 20.08
CA TYR A 157 -6.89 1.98 20.71
C TYR A 157 -6.84 1.76 22.22
N LEU A 158 -7.95 2.07 22.90
CA LEU A 158 -8.15 1.97 24.35
C LEU A 158 -7.25 3.00 25.08
N ARG A 159 -7.82 4.21 25.30
CA ARG A 159 -7.14 5.43 25.78
C ARG A 159 -6.36 5.23 27.09
N GLY A 160 -5.42 6.14 27.38
CA GLY A 160 -4.58 6.13 28.59
C GLY A 160 -3.30 5.32 28.44
N SER A 161 -3.39 4.05 28.02
CA SER A 161 -2.22 3.15 27.87
C SER A 161 -2.11 2.43 26.52
N ALA A 162 -3.01 2.70 25.57
CA ALA A 162 -3.03 2.06 24.26
C ALA A 162 -3.01 0.52 24.36
N HIS A 163 -4.06 -0.08 24.93
CA HIS A 163 -4.13 -1.53 25.21
C HIS A 163 -4.36 -2.42 24.00
N HIS A 164 -4.59 -1.83 22.82
CA HIS A 164 -4.72 -2.57 21.58
C HIS A 164 -3.96 -1.87 20.46
N VAL A 165 -3.30 -2.66 19.61
CA VAL A 165 -2.60 -2.17 18.42
C VAL A 165 -3.03 -2.94 17.16
N GLY A 166 -3.09 -2.23 16.04
CA GLY A 166 -3.23 -2.80 14.70
C GLY A 166 -2.17 -2.25 13.76
N LEU A 167 -1.98 -2.93 12.64
CA LEU A 167 -1.07 -2.53 11.57
C LEU A 167 -1.87 -1.89 10.43
N TYR A 168 -1.58 -0.62 10.13
CA TYR A 168 -2.25 0.10 9.06
C TYR A 168 -1.85 -0.44 7.68
N LEU A 169 -2.86 -0.71 6.86
CA LEU A 169 -2.69 -1.28 5.51
C LEU A 169 -2.89 -0.24 4.39
N GLY A 170 -3.22 1.00 4.73
CA GLY A 170 -3.72 1.99 3.78
C GLY A 170 -5.25 1.98 3.66
N ASN A 171 -5.80 2.97 2.95
CA ASN A 171 -7.23 3.09 2.64
C ASN A 171 -8.15 2.97 3.86
N GLY A 172 -7.73 3.50 5.01
CA GLY A 172 -8.53 3.45 6.23
C GLY A 172 -8.69 2.05 6.83
N LYS A 173 -7.86 1.07 6.45
CA LYS A 173 -7.94 -0.32 6.95
C LYS A 173 -6.70 -0.70 7.77
N MET A 174 -6.89 -1.61 8.71
CA MET A 174 -5.82 -2.25 9.47
C MET A 174 -5.98 -3.77 9.52
N VAL A 175 -4.88 -4.48 9.72
CA VAL A 175 -4.87 -5.88 10.18
C VAL A 175 -4.51 -5.94 11.66
N HIS A 176 -5.19 -6.78 12.43
CA HIS A 176 -4.95 -6.92 13.86
C HIS A 176 -5.45 -8.25 14.42
N ALA A 177 -4.88 -8.68 15.54
CA ALA A 177 -5.35 -9.83 16.32
C ALA A 177 -6.29 -9.35 17.43
N VAL A 178 -7.60 -9.50 17.25
CA VAL A 178 -8.62 -8.70 17.96
C VAL A 178 -8.77 -9.04 19.45
N GLY A 179 -8.58 -10.31 19.82
CA GLY A 179 -8.86 -10.80 21.17
C GLY A 179 -9.23 -12.28 21.19
N ARG A 180 -9.43 -12.83 22.39
CA ARG A 180 -9.72 -14.25 22.62
C ARG A 180 -10.87 -14.77 21.74
N GLY A 181 -10.72 -16.00 21.25
CA GLY A 181 -11.71 -16.70 20.42
C GLY A 181 -11.85 -16.15 18.99
N LYS A 182 -10.98 -15.24 18.56
CA LYS A 182 -11.02 -14.63 17.22
C LYS A 182 -9.74 -14.90 16.45
N LYS A 183 -9.82 -14.76 15.14
CA LYS A 183 -8.67 -14.81 14.23
C LYS A 183 -8.17 -13.40 13.90
N VAL A 184 -6.92 -13.31 13.46
CA VAL A 184 -6.36 -12.12 12.83
C VAL A 184 -7.23 -11.76 11.62
N ARG A 185 -7.59 -10.49 11.48
CA ARG A 185 -8.49 -10.04 10.42
C ARG A 185 -8.25 -8.59 10.02
N ILE A 186 -8.84 -8.19 8.90
CA ILE A 186 -8.81 -6.81 8.40
C ILE A 186 -10.10 -6.11 8.81
N GLN A 187 -10.00 -4.91 9.37
CA GLN A 187 -11.15 -4.05 9.67
C GLN A 187 -10.83 -2.59 9.34
N PRO A 188 -11.86 -1.74 9.15
CA PRO A 188 -11.67 -0.29 9.12
C PRO A 188 -11.03 0.20 10.41
N ILE A 189 -10.14 1.21 10.32
CA ILE A 189 -9.55 1.84 11.50
C ILE A 189 -10.58 2.66 12.30
N PHE A 190 -11.68 3.04 11.65
CA PHE A 190 -12.84 3.71 12.22
C PHE A 190 -14.10 2.90 11.91
N GLY A 191 -14.68 2.33 12.95
CA GLY A 191 -15.97 1.64 12.95
C GLY A 191 -16.65 1.87 14.29
N PRO A 192 -17.90 1.39 14.50
CA PRO A 192 -18.70 1.75 15.68
C PRO A 192 -17.96 1.59 17.03
N TRP A 193 -17.16 0.53 17.17
CA TRP A 193 -16.32 0.33 18.34
C TRP A 193 -14.98 1.07 18.26
N TYR A 194 -14.26 0.95 17.13
CA TYR A 194 -12.91 1.52 16.97
C TYR A 194 -12.86 3.05 17.02
N SER A 195 -13.89 3.74 16.53
CA SER A 195 -13.95 5.20 16.54
C SER A 195 -14.00 5.76 17.97
N ARG A 196 -14.77 5.11 18.86
CA ARG A 196 -14.90 5.52 20.27
C ARG A 196 -13.63 5.28 21.07
N HIS A 197 -12.86 4.26 20.70
CA HIS A 197 -11.66 3.84 21.42
C HIS A 197 -10.36 4.28 20.75
N PHE A 198 -10.41 5.09 19.69
CA PHE A 198 -9.22 5.51 18.97
C PHE A 198 -8.30 6.34 19.88
N THR A 199 -7.04 5.91 19.99
CA THR A 199 -6.01 6.62 20.75
C THR A 199 -5.12 7.44 19.81
N GLY A 200 -4.67 6.87 18.70
CA GLY A 200 -3.78 7.58 17.79
C GLY A 200 -3.12 6.69 16.74
N LEU A 201 -2.35 7.31 15.84
CA LEU A 201 -1.50 6.65 14.86
C LEU A 201 -0.03 6.90 15.20
N GLY A 202 0.82 5.89 14.98
CA GLY A 202 2.25 5.96 15.25
C GLY A 202 3.09 5.40 14.12
N ARG A 203 4.21 6.06 13.83
CA ARG A 203 5.22 5.62 12.87
C ARG A 203 6.47 5.15 13.58
N VAL A 204 6.89 3.93 13.27
CA VAL A 204 8.13 3.34 13.80
C VAL A 204 9.31 3.57 12.85
N LEU A 205 9.13 3.35 11.53
CA LEU A 205 10.18 3.61 10.53
C LEU A 205 10.10 5.04 10.00
N PRO A 206 11.10 5.92 10.25
CA PRO A 206 11.07 7.30 9.78
C PRO A 206 11.18 7.37 8.26
N ALA A 207 10.53 8.40 7.68
CA ALA A 207 10.66 8.70 6.24
C ALA A 207 12.10 9.09 5.90
#